data_AF-A0A920AQ24-F1
#
_entry.id   AF-A0A920AQ24-F1
#
_cell.length_a   1.000
_cell.length_b   1.000
_cell.length_c   1.000
_cell.angle_alpha   90.00
_cell.angle_beta   90.00
_cell.angle_gamma   90.00
#
_symmetry.space_group_name_H-M   'P 1'
#
loop_
_entity.id
_entity.type
_entity.pdbx_description
1 polymer ?
#
loop_
_entity_poly.entity_id
_entity_poly.type
_entity_poly.pdbx_seq_one_letter_code
_entity_poly.pdbx_strand_id
1 'polypeptide(L)' 'MLIKNKQNDFVRFQWLADDDYDKYYFEMRIQVDEITKDVSLIVSDFANEDELKSLKCFGRIRISNLKQVLGSA' A
#
# COMPACT_ATOMS: atom_id res chain seq x y z
N MET A 1 4.51 12.91 0.04
CA MET A 1 3.45 13.87 -0.32
C MET A 1 2.20 13.09 -0.74
N LEU A 2 0.99 13.56 -0.39
CA LEU A 2 -0.26 12.97 -0.89
C LEU A 2 -0.45 13.39 -2.36
N ILE A 3 -0.68 12.41 -3.24
CA ILE A 3 -0.88 12.67 -4.68
C ILE A 3 -2.35 12.56 -5.05
N LYS A 4 -2.99 11.47 -4.63
CA LYS A 4 -4.39 11.18 -4.99
C LYS A 4 -5.06 10.38 -3.89
N ASN A 5 -6.32 10.66 -3.64
CA ASN A 5 -7.16 9.80 -2.82
C ASN A 5 -8.54 9.65 -3.44
N LYS A 6 -9.18 8.53 -3.14
CA LYS A 6 -10.59 8.30 -3.37
C LYS A 6 -11.11 7.52 -2.17
N GLN A 7 -12.11 8.11 -1.50
CA GLN A 7 -12.65 7.55 -0.27
C GLN A 7 -13.17 6.12 -0.50
N ASN A 8 -12.84 5.22 0.41
CA ASN A 8 -13.20 3.79 0.36
C ASN A 8 -12.70 3.04 -0.90
N ASP A 9 -11.69 3.57 -1.59
CA ASP A 9 -11.13 2.94 -2.79
C ASP A 9 -9.60 2.91 -2.71
N PHE A 10 -8.93 4.06 -2.78
CA PHE A 10 -7.46 4.09 -2.70
C PHE A 10 -6.88 5.40 -2.19
N VAL A 11 -5.62 5.34 -1.77
CA VAL A 11 -4.77 6.49 -1.49
C VAL A 11 -3.38 6.27 -2.09
N ARG A 12 -2.82 7.31 -2.69
CA ARG A 12 -1.51 7.31 -3.35
C ARG A 12 -0.63 8.43 -2.80
N PHE A 13 0.60 8.07 -2.46
CA PHE A 13 1.63 8.95 -1.94
C PHE A 13 2.89 8.89 -2.81
N GLN A 14 3.67 9.96 -2.77
CA GLN A 14 4.97 10.07 -3.40
C GLN A 14 6.05 10.32 -2.36
N TRP A 15 7.23 9.75 -2.57
CA TRP A 15 8.42 10.08 -1.80
C TRP A 15 8.87 11.50 -2.12
N LEU A 16 9.32 12.25 -1.11
CA LEU A 16 9.70 13.66 -1.29
C LEU A 16 11.02 13.83 -2.07
N ALA A 17 11.79 12.76 -2.20
CA ALA A 17 13.11 12.76 -2.83
C ALA A 17 13.10 12.34 -4.31
N ASP A 18 11.95 11.91 -4.84
CA ASP A 18 11.82 11.50 -6.23
C ASP A 18 11.20 12.63 -7.07
N ASP A 19 11.93 13.06 -8.09
CA ASP A 19 11.49 14.08 -9.06
C ASP A 19 10.64 13.49 -10.21
N ASP A 20 10.56 12.16 -10.34
CA ASP A 20 9.82 11.49 -11.41
C ASP A 20 8.40 11.14 -10.93
N TYR A 21 7.57 12.18 -10.83
CA TYR A 21 6.27 12.17 -10.15
C TYR A 21 5.29 11.07 -10.63
N ASP A 22 5.42 10.61 -11.87
CA ASP A 22 4.50 9.62 -12.45
C ASP A 22 5.00 8.17 -12.41
N LYS A 23 6.28 7.93 -12.10
CA LYS A 23 6.86 6.57 -12.13
C LYS A 23 6.83 5.84 -10.80
N TYR A 24 7.10 6.52 -9.69
CA TYR A 24 7.31 5.87 -8.40
C TYR A 24 6.35 6.41 -7.35
N TYR A 25 5.48 5.56 -6.83
CA TYR A 25 4.49 5.93 -5.83
C TYR A 25 4.20 4.80 -4.85
N PHE A 26 3.81 5.15 -3.64
CA PHE A 26 3.23 4.21 -2.70
C PHE A 26 1.71 4.27 -2.81
N GLU A 27 1.05 3.15 -3.10
CA GLU A 27 -0.43 3.06 -3.19
C GLU A 27 -0.98 2.01 -2.22
N MET A 28 -2.07 2.37 -1.54
CA MET A 28 -2.91 1.44 -0.80
C MET A 28 -4.32 1.48 -1.40
N ARG A 29 -4.83 0.32 -1.82
CA ARG A 29 -6.14 0.16 -2.43
C ARG A 29 -6.96 -0.90 -1.71
N ILE A 30 -8.21 -0.58 -1.43
CA ILE A 30 -9.21 -1.50 -0.92
C ILE A 30 -9.99 -2.04 -2.11
N GLN A 31 -10.02 -3.35 -2.25
CA GLN A 31 -10.84 -4.03 -3.25
C GLN A 31 -11.87 -4.89 -2.53
N VAL A 32 -13.14 -4.69 -2.87
CA VAL A 32 -14.24 -5.49 -2.33
C VAL A 32 -14.71 -6.42 -3.44
N ASP A 33 -14.70 -7.73 -3.18
CA ASP A 33 -15.25 -8.71 -4.12
C ASP A 33 -16.77 -8.53 -4.21
N GLU A 34 -17.29 -8.43 -5.42
CA GLU A 34 -18.71 -8.11 -5.63
C GLU A 34 -19.64 -9.28 -5.22
N ILE A 35 -19.13 -10.51 -5.24
CA ILE A 35 -19.88 -11.74 -4.97
C ILE A 35 -19.74 -12.15 -3.51
N THR A 36 -18.52 -12.34 -3.01
CA THR A 36 -18.28 -12.83 -1.63
C THR A 36 -18.32 -11.72 -0.59
N LYS A 37 -18.23 -10.45 -1.01
CA LYS A 37 -18.02 -9.28 -0.14
C LYS A 37 -16.73 -9.31 0.65
N ASP A 38 -15.76 -10.15 0.25
CA ASP A 38 -14.44 -10.14 0.87
C ASP A 38 -13.72 -8.83 0.59
N VAL A 39 -13.10 -8.29 1.64
CA VAL A 39 -12.32 -7.05 1.56
C VAL A 39 -10.84 -7.40 1.50
N SER A 40 -10.21 -7.03 0.40
CA SER A 40 -8.76 -7.17 0.19
C SER A 40 -8.08 -5.80 0.25
N LEU A 41 -6.94 -5.74 0.92
CA LEU A 41 -6.04 -4.58 0.88
C LEU A 41 -4.84 -4.88 0.00
N ILE A 42 -4.68 -4.12 -1.06
CA ILE A 42 -3.57 -4.20 -2.00
C ILE A 42 -2.62 -3.03 -1.70
N VAL A 43 -1.35 -3.35 -1.47
CA VAL A 43 -0.29 -2.36 -1.24
C VAL A 43 0.74 -2.49 -2.36
N SER A 44 1.02 -1.38 -3.04
CA SER A 44 2.04 -1.28 -4.09
C SER A 44 3.10 -0.27 -3.67
N ASP A 45 4.37 -0.68 -3.75
CA ASP A 45 5.54 0.13 -3.42
C ASP A 45 6.68 -0.20 -4.39
N PHE A 46 7.61 0.74 -4.55
CA PHE A 46 8.74 0.61 -5.47
C PHE A 46 10.04 0.69 -4.69
N ALA A 47 10.99 -0.16 -5.05
CA ALA A 47 12.27 -0.29 -4.38
C ALA A 47 13.34 -0.67 -5.41
N ASN A 48 14.57 -0.25 -5.16
CA ASN A 48 15.72 -0.80 -5.85
C ASN A 48 15.93 -2.27 -5.45
N GLU A 49 16.62 -3.05 -6.30
CA GLU A 49 16.80 -4.50 -6.06
C GLU A 49 17.45 -4.80 -4.70
N ASP A 50 18.40 -3.97 -4.28
CA ASP A 50 19.11 -4.09 -3.01
C ASP A 50 18.20 -3.81 -1.79
N GLU A 51 17.18 -2.98 -1.97
CA GLU A 51 16.24 -2.57 -0.91
C GLU A 51 15.00 -3.46 -0.84
N LEU A 52 14.70 -4.20 -1.92
CA LEU A 52 13.51 -5.02 -2.08
C LEU A 52 13.32 -6.03 -0.93
N LYS A 53 14.41 -6.65 -0.47
CA LYS A 53 14.37 -7.66 0.59
C LYS A 53 13.98 -7.05 1.94
N SER A 54 14.54 -5.89 2.25
CA SER A 54 14.26 -5.13 3.47
C SER A 54 12.84 -4.57 3.47
N LEU A 55 12.42 -3.96 2.35
CA LEU A 55 11.06 -3.41 2.17
C LEU A 55 9.98 -4.49 2.22
N LYS A 56 10.21 -5.67 1.64
CA LYS A 56 9.28 -6.81 1.78
C LYS A 56 9.12 -7.26 3.24
N CYS A 57 10.21 -7.32 4.00
CA CYS A 57 10.15 -7.71 5.42
C CYS A 57 9.36 -6.67 6.24
N PHE A 58 9.70 -5.39 6.05
CA PHE A 58 9.09 -4.28 6.77
C PHE A 58 7.61 -4.10 6.41
N GLY A 59 7.27 -4.26 5.13
CA GLY A 59 5.90 -4.25 4.62
C GLY A 59 5.05 -5.36 5.24
N ARG A 60 5.56 -6.60 5.36
CA ARG A 60 4.85 -7.69 6.03
C ARG A 60 4.54 -7.39 7.50
N ILE A 61 5.50 -6.83 8.24
CA ILE A 61 5.31 -6.46 9.65
C ILE A 61 4.24 -5.37 9.77
N ARG A 62 4.31 -4.34 8.92
CA ARG A 62 3.34 -3.22 8.92
C ARG A 62 1.93 -3.69 8.53
N ILE A 63 1.80 -4.57 7.54
CA ILE A 63 0.51 -5.15 7.15
C ILE A 63 -0.03 -6.07 8.25
N SER A 64 0.82 -6.84 8.93
CA SER A 64 0.41 -7.68 10.06
C SER A 64 -0.13 -6.85 11.22
N ASN A 65 0.54 -5.75 11.57
CA ASN A 65 0.06 -4.82 12.59
C ASN A 65 -1.26 -4.17 12.17
N LEU A 66 -1.42 -3.84 10.89
CA LEU A 66 -2.67 -3.29 10.36
C LEU A 66 -3.82 -4.31 10.49
N LYS A 67 -3.59 -5.59 10.15
CA LYS A 67 -4.57 -6.67 10.35
C LYS A 67 -4.98 -6.82 11.82
N GLN A 68 -4.02 -6.72 12.73
CA GLN A 68 -4.26 -6.81 14.17
C GLN A 68 -5.11 -5.64 14.70
N VAL A 69 -4.85 -4.41 14.22
CA VAL A 69 -5.62 -3.21 14.59
C VAL A 69 -7.03 -3.21 13.97
N LEU A 70 -7.18 -3.76 12.77
CA LEU A 70 -8.48 -3.88 12.09
C LEU A 70 -9.36 -5.03 12.63
N GLY A 71 -8.87 -5.81 13.59
CA GLY A 71 -9.67 -6.80 14.32
C GLY A 71 -9.85 -8.15 13.62
N SER A 72 -9.03 -8.48 12.63
CA SER A 72 -9.01 -9.83 12.05
C SER A 72 -8.05 -10.72 12.85
N ALA A 73 -8.61 -11.54 13.73
CA ALA A 73 -7.99 -12.78 14.21
C ALA A 73 -8.04 -13.85 13.12
#